data_AF-A0AA36EFN0-F1
#
_entry.id   AF-A0AA36EFN0-F1
#
_cell.length_a   1.000
_cell.length_b   1.000
_cell.length_c   1.000
_cell.angle_alpha   90.00
_cell.angle_beta   90.00
_cell.angle_gamma   90.00
#
_symmetry.space_group_name_H-M   'P 1'
#
loop_
_entity.id
_entity.type
_entity.pdbx_description
1 polymer ?
#
loop_
_entity_poly.entity_id
_entity_poly.type
_entity_poly.pdbx_seq_one_letter_code
_entity_poly.pdbx_strand_id
1 'polypeptide(L)'
;MYYEEADIPAHARTSNITEELGQIDTIFSDKTGTLTCNSMEFIKCSIAGTTYGRGVTEVERAMAKKTGSPLVVNGRVLDDDNDDEDDDSGLSVKGYNFEDERIPQWLLAS
;
A
#
# COMPACT_ATOMS: atom_id res chain seq x y z
N MET A 1 1.66 12.77 -16.99
CA MET A 1 2.25 12.65 -15.65
C MET A 1 1.87 13.91 -14.87
N TYR A 2 0.70 13.87 -14.24
CA TYR A 2 0.10 14.98 -13.50
C TYR A 2 -0.46 14.38 -12.21
N TYR A 3 -0.16 15.02 -11.08
CA TYR A 3 -0.59 14.59 -9.76
C TYR A 3 -1.74 15.49 -9.30
N GLU A 4 -2.96 14.95 -9.32
CA GLU A 4 -4.19 15.72 -9.14
C GLU A 4 -4.33 16.27 -7.72
N GLU A 5 -3.99 15.48 -6.70
CA GLU A 5 -4.18 15.87 -5.29
C GLU A 5 -3.44 17.16 -4.90
N ALA A 6 -2.29 17.43 -5.52
CA ALA A 6 -1.52 18.65 -5.29
C ALA A 6 -1.49 19.61 -6.49
N ASP A 7 -2.23 19.30 -7.57
CA ASP A 7 -2.25 20.07 -8.82
C ASP A 7 -0.84 20.30 -9.42
N ILE A 8 -0.02 19.23 -9.47
CA ILE A 8 1.38 19.32 -9.90
C ILE A 8 1.60 18.57 -11.22
N PRO A 9 1.89 19.27 -12.33
CA PRO A 9 2.35 18.63 -13.56
C PRO A 9 3.84 18.29 -13.50
N ALA A 10 4.24 17.24 -14.21
CA ALA A 10 5.67 16.98 -14.44
C ALA A 10 6.30 18.14 -15.24
N HIS A 11 7.42 18.68 -14.73
CA HIS A 11 8.10 19.83 -15.32
C HIS A 11 9.56 19.51 -15.66
N ALA A 12 9.93 19.67 -16.93
CA ALA A 12 11.31 19.52 -17.39
C ALA A 12 12.12 20.80 -17.15
N ARG A 13 12.99 20.80 -16.13
CA ARG A 13 13.85 21.95 -15.80
C ARG A 13 15.01 22.15 -16.78
N THR A 14 15.41 21.10 -17.49
CA THR A 14 16.51 21.12 -18.44
C THR A 14 16.13 20.27 -19.64
N SER A 15 15.88 20.89 -20.79
CA SER A 15 15.41 20.22 -22.00
C SER A 15 16.52 19.50 -22.79
N ASN A 16 17.79 19.84 -22.54
CA ASN A 16 18.95 19.21 -23.19
C ASN A 16 19.14 17.72 -22.81
N ILE A 17 18.51 17.24 -21.73
CA ILE A 17 18.76 15.88 -21.20
C ILE A 17 17.73 14.85 -21.70
N THR A 18 16.74 15.24 -22.49
CA THR A 18 15.60 14.37 -22.84
C THR A 18 16.02 13.09 -23.57
N GLU A 19 17.05 13.16 -24.42
CA GLU A 19 17.59 11.99 -25.12
C GLU A 19 18.45 11.09 -24.21
N GLU A 20 19.16 11.69 -23.24
CA GLU A 20 19.96 10.95 -22.24
C GLU A 20 19.06 10.18 -21.26
N LEU A 21 17.87 10.71 -20.94
CA LEU A 21 16.90 9.99 -20.10
C LEU A 21 16.48 8.64 -20.71
N GLY A 22 16.48 8.51 -22.04
CA GLY A 22 16.18 7.26 -22.73
C GLY A 22 17.29 6.21 -22.66
N GLN A 23 18.47 6.57 -22.14
CA GLN A 23 19.67 5.71 -22.08
C GLN A 23 20.03 5.32 -20.64
N ILE A 24 19.19 5.65 -19.66
CA ILE A 24 19.44 5.33 -18.25
C ILE A 24 19.23 3.84 -18.00
N ASP A 25 20.25 3.17 -17.47
CA ASP A 25 20.21 1.76 -17.08
C ASP A 25 19.90 1.56 -15.58
N THR A 26 20.37 2.48 -14.72
CA THR A 26 20.25 2.36 -13.26
C THR A 26 19.57 3.58 -12.64
N ILE A 27 18.57 3.34 -11.79
CA ILE A 27 17.88 4.37 -11.01
C ILE A 27 18.35 4.28 -9.55
N PHE A 28 18.81 5.40 -9.01
CA PHE A 28 19.06 5.54 -7.58
C PHE A 28 17.86 6.24 -6.94
N SER A 29 17.18 5.56 -6.01
CA SER A 29 16.01 6.09 -5.31
C SER A 29 16.30 6.25 -3.83
N ASP A 30 15.82 7.35 -3.24
CA ASP A 30 15.80 7.51 -1.79
C ASP A 30 14.59 6.79 -1.18
N LYS A 31 14.71 6.36 0.08
CA LYS A 31 13.62 5.67 0.78
C LYS A 31 12.55 6.65 1.26
N THR A 32 12.97 7.75 1.88
CA THR A 32 12.06 8.67 2.57
C THR A 32 11.67 9.81 1.64
N GLY A 33 10.37 10.03 1.45
CA GLY A 33 9.88 11.10 0.56
C GLY A 33 9.97 10.80 -0.94
N THR A 34 10.50 9.63 -1.33
CA THR A 34 10.37 9.09 -2.71
C THR A 34 9.62 7.76 -2.70
N LEU A 35 10.14 6.74 -2.00
CA LEU A 35 9.47 5.42 -1.95
C LEU A 35 8.37 5.34 -0.89
N THR A 36 8.40 6.21 0.12
CA THR A 36 7.47 6.16 1.26
C THR A 36 6.87 7.53 1.57
N CYS A 37 5.58 7.56 1.92
CA CYS A 37 4.83 8.77 2.27
C CYS A 37 5.06 9.27 3.71
N ASN A 38 6.02 8.68 4.45
CA ASN A 38 6.25 8.95 5.87
C ASN A 38 4.98 8.87 6.74
N SER A 39 4.04 8.01 6.35
CA SER A 39 2.84 7.65 7.11
C SER A 39 3.01 6.20 7.55
N MET A 40 2.87 5.94 8.84
CA MET A 40 2.92 4.59 9.39
C MET A 40 1.54 4.18 9.85
N GLU A 41 1.09 3.03 9.39
CA GLU A 41 -0.21 2.47 9.72
C GLU A 41 -0.04 1.13 10.41
N PHE A 42 -0.82 0.92 11.47
CA PHE A 42 -0.88 -0.37 12.13
C PHE A 42 -1.85 -1.29 11.37
N ILE A 43 -1.30 -2.25 10.63
CA ILE A 43 -2.07 -3.10 9.71
C ILE A 43 -2.39 -4.48 10.30
N LYS A 44 -1.38 -5.16 10.86
CA LYS A 44 -1.47 -6.53 11.40
C LYS A 44 -0.55 -6.72 12.58
N CYS A 45 -0.91 -7.63 13.48
CA CYS A 45 -0.03 -8.07 14.56
C CYS A 45 -0.27 -9.54 14.93
N SER A 46 0.64 -10.11 15.72
CA SER A 46 0.45 -11.44 16.31
C SER A 46 0.53 -11.36 17.83
N ILE A 47 -0.45 -11.93 18.52
CA ILE A 47 -0.50 -12.02 19.98
C ILE A 47 -0.68 -13.49 20.34
N ALA A 48 0.25 -14.04 21.14
CA ALA A 48 0.23 -15.44 21.58
C ALA A 48 0.07 -16.46 20.41
N GLY A 49 0.69 -16.19 19.26
CA GLY A 49 0.61 -17.05 18.08
C GLY A 49 -0.69 -16.90 17.27
N THR A 50 -1.60 -16.03 17.68
CA THR A 50 -2.80 -15.68 16.93
C THR A 50 -2.54 -14.41 16.13
N THR A 51 -2.78 -14.44 14.81
CA THR A 51 -2.66 -13.26 13.94
C THR A 51 -3.97 -12.46 13.97
N TYR A 52 -3.83 -11.14 14.00
CA TYR A 52 -4.90 -10.15 14.00
C TYR A 52 -4.68 -9.12 12.89
N GLY A 53 -5.79 -8.56 12.39
CA GLY A 53 -5.82 -7.66 11.23
C GLY A 53 -6.27 -8.40 9.97
N ARG A 54 -7.36 -7.93 9.36
CA ARG A 54 -8.10 -8.67 8.31
C ARG A 54 -7.91 -8.15 6.88
N GLY A 55 -7.13 -7.10 6.66
CA GLY A 55 -6.84 -6.57 5.32
C GLY A 55 -5.76 -7.34 4.56
N VAL A 56 -5.74 -7.25 3.23
CA VAL A 56 -4.60 -7.68 2.41
C VAL A 56 -3.81 -6.43 2.01
N THR A 57 -2.52 -6.42 2.31
CA THR A 57 -1.63 -5.36 1.85
C THR A 57 -1.31 -5.52 0.37
N GLU A 58 -1.01 -4.42 -0.31
CA GLU A 58 -0.54 -4.44 -1.70
C GLU A 58 0.67 -5.37 -1.88
N VAL A 59 1.54 -5.46 -0.87
CA VAL A 59 2.69 -6.38 -0.86
C VAL A 59 2.25 -7.84 -0.86
N GLU A 60 1.25 -8.20 -0.03
CA GLU A 60 0.71 -9.56 0.00
C GLU A 60 0.03 -9.91 -1.34
N ARG A 61 -0.70 -8.96 -1.95
CA ARG A 61 -1.27 -9.13 -3.29
C ARG A 61 -0.19 -9.38 -4.34
N ALA A 62 0.82 -8.52 -4.39
CA ALA A 62 1.93 -8.64 -5.35
C ALA A 62 2.72 -9.95 -5.17
N MET A 63 2.94 -10.38 -3.92
CA MET A 63 3.63 -11.64 -3.62
C MET A 63 2.81 -12.85 -4.08
N ALA A 64 1.50 -12.88 -3.83
CA ALA A 64 0.64 -13.97 -4.25
C ALA A 64 0.55 -14.10 -5.78
N LYS A 65 0.49 -12.97 -6.50
CA LYS A 65 0.56 -12.95 -7.98
C LYS A 65 1.88 -13.57 -8.48
N LYS A 66 3.00 -13.31 -7.80
CA LYS A 66 4.31 -13.87 -8.16
C LYS A 66 4.44 -15.36 -7.85
N THR A 67 3.84 -15.85 -6.76
CA THR A 67 3.94 -17.25 -6.33
C THR A 67 2.82 -18.14 -6.86
N GLY A 68 1.78 -17.57 -7.49
CA GLY A 68 0.60 -18.29 -7.96
C GLY A 68 -0.20 -18.93 -6.82
N SER A 69 0.00 -18.47 -5.59
CA SER A 69 -0.64 -19.00 -4.41
C SER A 69 -1.94 -18.25 -4.14
N PRO A 70 -3.07 -18.94 -3.91
CA PRO A 70 -4.33 -18.29 -3.58
C PRO A 70 -4.19 -17.46 -2.30
N LEU A 71 -4.68 -16.21 -2.34
CA LEU A 71 -4.76 -15.35 -1.16
C LEU A 71 -5.88 -15.87 -0.27
N VAL A 72 -5.51 -16.39 0.90
CA VAL A 72 -6.47 -16.84 1.90
C VAL A 72 -6.59 -15.77 2.99
N VAL A 73 -7.73 -15.08 3.00
CA VAL A 73 -8.07 -14.08 4.01
C VAL A 73 -9.24 -14.59 4.82
N ASN A 74 -9.04 -14.79 6.12
CA ASN A 74 -10.06 -15.31 7.04
C ASN A 74 -10.71 -16.62 6.55
N GLY A 75 -9.94 -17.48 5.88
CA GLY A 75 -10.42 -18.77 5.35
C GLY A 75 -11.22 -18.68 4.05
N ARG A 76 -11.32 -17.50 3.44
CA ARG A 76 -11.88 -17.31 2.09
C ARG A 76 -10.75 -17.11 1.10
N VAL A 77 -10.84 -17.79 -0.04
CA VAL A 77 -9.99 -17.51 -1.20
C VAL A 77 -10.52 -16.24 -1.84
N LEU A 78 -9.67 -15.23 -2.00
CA LEU A 78 -9.96 -14.07 -2.83
C LEU A 78 -9.55 -14.43 -4.26
N ASP A 79 -10.53 -14.56 -5.15
CA ASP A 79 -10.29 -14.72 -6.58
C ASP A 79 -10.07 -13.32 -7.18
N ASP A 80 -8.92 -13.14 -7.87
CA ASP A 80 -8.36 -11.87 -8.39
C ASP A 80 -9.12 -11.28 -9.59
N ASP A 81 -10.34 -11.75 -9.89
CA ASP A 81 -11.09 -11.38 -11.10
C ASP A 81 -11.84 -10.03 -10.99
N ASN A 82 -11.76 -9.34 -9.86
CA ASN A 82 -12.28 -7.97 -9.75
C ASN A 82 -11.11 -6.99 -9.61
N ASP A 83 -10.84 -6.25 -10.69
CA ASP A 83 -10.18 -4.95 -10.67
C ASP A 83 -11.12 -3.93 -9.98
N ASP A 84 -11.50 -4.18 -8.74
CA ASP A 84 -12.22 -3.21 -7.94
C ASP A 84 -11.21 -2.11 -7.57
N GLU A 85 -11.39 -0.94 -8.18
CA GLU A 85 -10.86 0.32 -7.72
C GLU A 85 -11.11 0.40 -6.20
N ASP A 86 -10.04 0.35 -5.39
CA ASP A 86 -10.14 0.42 -3.93
C ASP A 86 -10.78 1.77 -3.55
N ASP A 87 -12.10 1.77 -3.38
CA ASP A 87 -12.85 2.85 -2.73
C ASP A 87 -12.43 2.85 -1.26
N ASP A 88 -11.50 3.75 -0.90
CA ASP A 88 -11.07 4.08 0.46
C ASP A 88 -12.21 4.74 1.27
N SER A 89 -13.45 4.31 1.10
CA SER A 89 -14.61 4.74 1.88
C SER A 89 -14.79 3.83 3.10
N GLY A 90 -13.75 3.71 3.93
CA GLY A 90 -13.73 2.77 5.06
C GLY A 90 -13.23 3.39 6.35
N LEU A 91 -13.79 4.53 6.79
CA LEU A 91 -13.62 5.14 8.13
C LEU A 91 -12.23 4.89 8.77
N SER A 92 -11.16 5.22 8.04
CA SER A 92 -9.79 5.03 8.52
C SER A 92 -9.48 6.11 9.55
N VAL A 93 -9.36 5.70 10.82
CA VAL A 93 -8.66 6.54 11.80
C VAL A 93 -7.23 6.64 11.28
N LYS A 94 -6.77 7.85 10.98
CA LYS A 94 -5.44 8.09 10.43
C LYS A 94 -4.37 7.40 11.29
N GLY A 95 -3.70 6.38 10.73
CA GLY A 95 -2.72 5.53 11.42
C GLY A 95 -3.23 4.17 11.92
N TYR A 96 -4.51 3.87 11.73
CA TYR A 96 -5.18 2.68 12.27
C TYR A 96 -6.11 2.05 11.22
N ASN A 97 -5.56 1.16 10.41
CA ASN A 97 -6.31 0.36 9.42
C ASN A 97 -6.37 -1.10 9.90
N PHE A 98 -7.06 -1.30 11.03
CA PHE A 98 -7.06 -2.58 11.75
C PHE A 98 -8.49 -2.97 12.12
N GLU A 99 -9.08 -3.86 11.32
CA GLU A 99 -10.41 -4.42 11.55
C GLU A 99 -10.34 -5.83 12.13
N ASP A 100 -10.51 -5.98 13.44
CA ASP A 100 -10.62 -7.29 14.10
C ASP A 100 -11.62 -7.23 15.27
N GLU A 101 -12.74 -7.95 15.17
CA GLU A 101 -13.80 -8.00 16.19
C GLU A 101 -13.31 -8.46 17.56
N ARG A 102 -12.17 -9.17 17.61
CA ARG A 102 -11.56 -9.66 18.86
C ARG A 102 -10.83 -8.56 19.61
N ILE A 103 -10.53 -7.44 18.95
CA ILE A 103 -9.81 -6.31 19.54
C ILE A 103 -10.73 -5.09 19.44
N PRO A 104 -11.41 -4.72 20.53
CA PRO A 104 -12.36 -3.63 20.48
C PRO A 104 -11.63 -2.28 20.35
N GLN A 105 -12.18 -1.38 19.54
CA GLN A 105 -11.61 -0.07 19.22
C GLN A 105 -11.19 0.75 20.46
N TRP A 106 -11.88 0.59 21.59
CA TRP A 106 -11.61 1.35 22.83
C TRP A 106 -10.31 0.96 23.53
N LEU A 107 -9.75 -0.23 23.25
CA LEU A 107 -8.51 -0.72 23.88
C LEU A 107 -7.25 -0.03 23.32
N LEU A 108 -7.39 0.71 22.21
CA LEU A 108 -6.28 1.24 21.42
C LEU A 108 -6.22 2.78 21.41
N ALA A 109 -7.17 3.43 22.09
CA ALA A 109 -7.33 4.89 22.10
C ALA A 109 -6.76 5.57 23.38
N SER A 110 -5.81 4.93 24.08
CA SER A 110 -5.21 5.47 25.31
C SER A 110 -3.78 5.95 25.13
#